data_AF-A0A521SV74-F1
#
_entry.id   AF-A0A521SV74-F1
#
_cell.length_a   1.000
_cell.length_b   1.000
_cell.length_c   1.000
_cell.angle_alpha   90.00
_cell.angle_beta   90.00
_cell.angle_gamma   90.00
#
_symmetry.space_group_name_H-M   'P 1'
#
loop_
_entity.id
_entity.type
_entity.pdbx_description
1 polymer ?
#
loop_
_entity_poly.entity_id
_entity_poly.type
_entity_poly.pdbx_seq_one_letter_code
_entity_poly.pdbx_strand_id
1 'polypeptide(L)'
;MESDFSKAIHEVLVQEGESGYYVTKLWIPPDRRKVLEKEKNDRFHRFHWYVPLVSFWDVIDKLPPSDTVCYSESCRWVIVLGEDKLALVACDEQFYSTLLAKIPDAEAKVHEFLEYVVKFERERSDTENWISPLLHHIYDQERADKFLNQYGY
;
A
#
# COMPACT_ATOMS: atom_id res chain seq x y z
N MET A 1 -15.93 9.73 7.56
CA MET A 1 -16.78 9.43 6.39
C MET A 1 -15.95 8.48 5.56
N GLU A 2 -16.37 7.22 5.43
CA GLU A 2 -15.65 6.21 4.65
C GLU A 2 -15.50 6.72 3.21
N SER A 3 -14.30 6.63 2.63
CA SER A 3 -14.13 6.97 1.23
C SER A 3 -14.72 5.87 0.34
N ASP A 4 -15.35 6.23 -0.77
CA ASP A 4 -15.90 5.27 -1.75
C ASP A 4 -14.84 4.25 -2.20
N PHE A 5 -13.57 4.67 -2.21
CA PHE A 5 -12.43 3.81 -2.54
C PHE A 5 -12.14 2.74 -1.47
N SER A 6 -12.20 3.09 -0.18
CA SER A 6 -12.01 2.13 0.92
C SER A 6 -13.13 1.09 0.94
N LYS A 7 -14.36 1.53 0.67
CA LYS A 7 -15.54 0.67 0.58
C LYS A 7 -15.42 -0.31 -0.59
N ALA A 8 -15.07 0.19 -1.76
CA ALA A 8 -14.87 -0.66 -2.91
C ALA A 8 -13.72 -1.66 -2.69
N ILE A 9 -12.59 -1.27 -2.09
CA ILE A 9 -11.54 -2.22 -1.68
C ILE A 9 -12.12 -3.31 -0.79
N HIS A 10 -12.77 -2.95 0.32
CA HIS A 10 -13.32 -3.92 1.25
C HIS A 10 -14.29 -4.90 0.57
N GLU A 11 -15.15 -4.40 -0.33
CA GLU A 11 -16.05 -5.25 -1.12
C GLU A 11 -15.29 -6.22 -2.05
N VAL A 12 -14.20 -5.78 -2.69
CA VAL A 12 -13.35 -6.66 -3.50
C VAL A 12 -12.68 -7.73 -2.63
N LEU A 13 -12.16 -7.35 -1.45
CA LEU A 13 -11.54 -8.29 -0.51
C LEU A 13 -12.51 -9.40 -0.09
N VAL A 14 -13.75 -9.03 0.23
CA VAL A 14 -14.81 -10.00 0.56
C VAL A 14 -15.15 -10.88 -0.64
N GLN A 15 -15.29 -10.30 -1.83
CA GLN A 15 -15.64 -11.03 -3.05
C GLN A 15 -14.57 -12.05 -3.45
N GLU A 16 -13.29 -11.71 -3.28
CA GLU A 16 -12.14 -12.56 -3.60
C GLU A 16 -11.86 -13.61 -2.50
N GLY A 17 -12.63 -13.60 -1.40
CA GLY A 17 -12.52 -14.60 -0.34
C GLY A 17 -11.33 -14.40 0.59
N GLU A 18 -10.81 -13.18 0.72
CA GLU A 18 -9.73 -12.87 1.64
C GLU A 18 -10.21 -12.99 3.10
N SER A 19 -9.38 -13.59 3.96
CA SER A 19 -9.63 -13.72 5.41
C SER A 19 -9.16 -12.49 6.19
N GLY A 20 -8.23 -11.73 5.62
CA GLY A 20 -7.57 -10.59 6.24
C GLY A 20 -6.38 -10.11 5.41
N TYR A 21 -5.53 -9.29 6.01
CA TYR A 21 -4.39 -8.67 5.33
C TYR A 21 -3.29 -8.33 6.31
N TYR A 22 -2.06 -8.19 5.81
CA TYR A 22 -0.95 -7.67 6.58
C TYR A 22 -0.87 -6.16 6.48
N VAL A 23 -0.49 -5.52 7.58
CA VAL A 23 -0.18 -4.10 7.66
C VAL A 23 1.29 -3.95 8.01
N THR A 24 2.03 -3.14 7.26
CA THR A 24 3.46 -2.91 7.44
C THR A 24 3.81 -1.43 7.41
N LYS A 25 4.74 -0.98 8.25
CA LYS A 25 5.29 0.38 8.17
C LYS A 25 6.40 0.48 7.14
N LEU A 26 6.27 1.39 6.17
CA LEU A 26 7.32 1.69 5.17
C LEU A 26 8.56 2.28 5.83
N TRP A 27 8.33 3.27 6.70
CA TRP A 27 9.41 3.99 7.34
C TRP A 27 9.53 3.62 8.82
N ILE A 28 10.70 3.12 9.20
CA ILE A 28 11.09 2.94 10.59
C ILE A 28 12.29 3.87 10.83
N PRO A 29 12.16 4.89 11.70
CA PRO A 29 13.26 5.80 12.02
C PRO A 29 14.57 5.03 12.33
N PRO A 30 15.74 5.45 11.80
CA PRO A 30 17.01 4.72 11.99
C PRO A 30 17.42 4.52 13.45
N ASP A 31 17.10 5.49 14.31
CA ASP A 31 17.28 5.44 15.76
C ASP A 31 16.39 4.36 16.42
N ARG A 32 15.19 4.13 15.87
CA ARG A 32 14.30 3.06 16.31
C ARG A 32 14.68 1.69 15.78
N ARG A 33 15.24 1.58 14.57
CA ARG A 33 15.69 0.29 13.98
C ARG A 33 16.71 -0.42 14.88
N LYS A 34 17.69 0.31 15.43
CA LYS A 34 18.70 -0.25 16.36
C LYS A 34 18.13 -0.73 17.69
N VAL A 35 17.04 -0.12 18.15
CA VAL A 35 16.33 -0.55 19.37
C VAL A 35 15.56 -1.84 19.10
N LEU A 36 14.93 -1.97 17.95
CA LEU A 36 14.16 -3.15 17.53
C LEU A 36 15.04 -4.38 17.30
N GLU A 37 16.24 -4.22 16.76
CA GLU A 37 17.19 -5.33 16.58
C GLU A 37 17.73 -5.88 17.91
N LYS A 38 17.81 -5.04 18.95
CA LYS A 38 18.27 -5.43 20.29
C LYS A 38 17.15 -6.05 21.13
N GLU A 39 15.92 -5.58 20.96
CA GLU A 39 14.75 -6.14 21.64
C GLU A 39 14.25 -7.36 20.84
N LYS A 40 14.80 -8.56 21.12
CA LYS A 40 14.39 -9.85 20.54
C LYS A 40 12.92 -10.27 20.84
N ASN A 41 11.98 -9.34 21.02
CA ASN A 41 10.61 -9.66 21.44
C ASN A 41 9.58 -8.61 21.00
N ASP A 42 8.44 -9.14 20.52
CA ASP A 42 7.09 -8.57 20.36
C ASP A 42 6.86 -7.25 19.64
N ARG A 43 7.83 -6.33 19.55
CA ARG A 43 7.60 -5.01 18.96
C ARG A 43 7.68 -5.00 17.44
N PHE A 44 8.22 -6.04 16.80
CA PHE A 44 8.08 -6.25 15.36
C PHE A 44 6.59 -6.35 14.97
N HIS A 45 5.72 -6.89 15.85
CA HIS A 45 4.26 -6.87 15.67
C HIS A 45 3.66 -5.46 15.64
N ARG A 46 4.38 -4.41 16.08
CA ARG A 46 3.87 -3.03 15.97
C ARG A 46 4.10 -2.41 14.60
N PHE A 47 4.98 -3.00 13.79
CA PHE A 47 5.35 -2.49 12.48
C PHE A 47 4.97 -3.45 11.36
N HIS A 48 4.66 -4.70 11.68
CA HIS A 48 4.14 -5.70 10.77
C HIS A 48 3.16 -6.61 11.51
N TRP A 49 1.87 -6.59 11.15
CA TRP A 49 0.87 -7.45 11.79
C TRP A 49 -0.26 -7.84 10.85
N TYR A 50 -0.93 -8.93 11.19
CA TYR A 50 -2.12 -9.40 10.48
C TYR A 50 -3.38 -8.76 11.05
N VAL A 51 -4.28 -8.35 10.16
CA VAL A 51 -5.60 -7.78 10.47
C VAL A 51 -6.66 -8.69 9.84
N PRO A 52 -7.51 -9.33 10.66
CA PRO A 52 -8.69 -10.03 10.16
C PRO A 52 -9.60 -9.08 9.38
N LEU A 53 -10.19 -9.54 8.28
CA LEU A 53 -11.03 -8.68 7.42
C LEU A 53 -12.24 -8.12 8.17
N VAL A 54 -12.76 -8.85 9.16
CA VAL A 54 -13.84 -8.39 10.05
C VAL A 54 -13.48 -7.12 10.85
N SER A 55 -12.19 -6.81 10.98
CA SER A 55 -11.66 -5.65 11.69
C SER A 55 -11.12 -4.57 10.74
N PHE A 56 -11.40 -4.67 9.43
CA PHE A 56 -10.90 -3.75 8.41
C PHE A 56 -11.17 -2.28 8.78
N TRP A 57 -12.42 -1.94 9.05
CA TRP A 57 -12.85 -0.57 9.38
C TRP A 57 -12.26 -0.05 10.68
N ASP A 58 -12.11 -0.93 11.67
CA ASP A 58 -11.51 -0.57 12.96
C ASP A 58 -10.04 -0.20 12.85
N VAL A 59 -9.35 -0.71 11.83
CA VAL A 59 -7.92 -0.52 11.63
C VAL A 59 -7.64 0.55 10.58
N ILE A 60 -8.24 0.44 9.39
CA ILE A 60 -7.86 1.25 8.22
C ILE A 60 -7.95 2.76 8.48
N ASP A 61 -9.00 3.21 9.18
CA ASP A 61 -9.24 4.61 9.52
C ASP A 61 -8.29 5.16 10.60
N LYS A 62 -7.60 4.27 11.32
CA LYS A 62 -6.66 4.63 12.41
C LYS A 62 -5.20 4.54 11.96
N LEU A 63 -4.94 4.04 10.76
CA LEU A 63 -3.57 3.95 10.25
C LEU A 63 -3.08 5.35 9.86
N PRO A 64 -1.88 5.76 10.31
CA PRO A 64 -1.32 7.02 9.88
C PRO A 64 -0.99 6.93 8.39
N PRO A 65 -1.34 7.97 7.64
CA PRO A 65 -1.59 7.86 6.22
C PRO A 65 -0.33 8.09 5.35
N SER A 66 0.89 8.15 5.90
CA SER A 66 2.11 8.36 5.11
C SER A 66 3.09 7.18 5.16
N ASP A 67 2.89 6.24 6.09
CA ASP A 67 3.93 5.30 6.47
C ASP A 67 3.47 3.85 6.40
N THR A 68 2.34 3.54 5.74
CA THR A 68 1.69 2.23 5.91
C THR A 68 1.35 1.54 4.59
N VAL A 69 1.79 0.29 4.44
CA VAL A 69 1.38 -0.64 3.39
C VAL A 69 0.44 -1.68 3.96
N CYS A 70 -0.66 -1.95 3.29
CA CYS A 70 -1.49 -3.12 3.47
C CYS A 70 -1.25 -4.09 2.32
N TYR A 71 -1.17 -5.39 2.56
CA TYR A 71 -1.08 -6.37 1.48
C TYR A 71 -1.74 -7.68 1.85
N SER A 72 -2.19 -8.41 0.84
CA SER A 72 -2.92 -9.66 1.03
C SER A 72 -2.02 -10.76 1.61
N GLU A 73 -2.61 -11.68 2.35
CA GLU A 73 -1.90 -12.89 2.81
C GLU A 73 -1.41 -13.74 1.63
N SER A 74 -2.17 -13.71 0.54
CA SER A 74 -1.90 -14.39 -0.73
C SER A 74 -0.91 -13.66 -1.65
N CYS A 75 -0.38 -12.50 -1.24
CA CYS A 75 0.45 -11.59 -2.07
C CYS A 75 -0.17 -11.16 -3.41
N ARG A 76 -1.51 -11.17 -3.50
CA ARG A 76 -2.28 -10.81 -4.69
C ARG A 76 -2.53 -9.32 -4.83
N TRP A 77 -2.40 -8.55 -3.76
CA TRP A 77 -2.58 -7.10 -3.80
C TRP A 77 -1.75 -6.38 -2.72
N VAL A 78 -1.44 -5.12 -3.00
CA VAL A 78 -0.73 -4.19 -2.13
C VAL A 78 -1.40 -2.82 -2.24
N ILE A 79 -1.82 -2.28 -1.10
CA ILE A 79 -2.43 -0.96 -0.96
C ILE A 79 -1.50 -0.13 -0.09
N VAL A 80 -1.10 1.04 -0.54
CA VAL A 80 -0.40 2.01 0.31
C VAL A 80 -1.40 3.06 0.78
N LEU A 81 -1.34 3.39 2.05
CA LEU A 81 -2.10 4.49 2.63
C LEU A 81 -1.34 5.79 2.37
N GLY A 82 -1.99 6.75 1.71
CA GLY A 82 -1.56 8.14 1.49
C GLY A 82 -2.39 9.11 2.35
N GLU A 83 -1.88 10.35 2.55
CA GLU A 83 -2.31 11.33 3.59
C GLU A 83 -3.83 11.53 3.69
N ASP A 84 -4.51 11.45 2.54
CA ASP A 84 -5.96 11.60 2.44
C ASP A 84 -6.69 10.35 1.91
N LYS A 85 -6.00 9.33 1.38
CA LYS A 85 -6.61 8.22 0.63
C LYS A 85 -5.74 6.96 0.57
N LEU A 86 -6.40 5.81 0.50
CA LEU A 86 -5.80 4.55 0.05
C LEU A 86 -5.43 4.66 -1.43
N ALA A 87 -4.29 4.09 -1.80
CA ALA A 87 -3.91 3.87 -3.18
C ALA A 87 -3.54 2.41 -3.38
N LEU A 88 -4.23 1.74 -4.31
CA LEU A 88 -3.84 0.40 -4.72
C LEU A 88 -2.56 0.53 -5.55
N VAL A 89 -1.44 0.11 -4.99
CA VAL A 89 -0.17 0.14 -5.74
C VAL A 89 -0.01 -1.13 -6.54
N ALA A 90 -0.55 -2.26 -6.03
CA ALA A 90 -0.51 -3.55 -6.69
C ALA A 90 -1.78 -4.34 -6.66
N CYS A 91 -2.04 -5.08 -7.73
CA CYS A 91 -2.76 -6.34 -7.63
C CYS A 91 -2.60 -7.22 -8.87
N ASP A 92 -3.01 -8.49 -8.76
CA ASP A 92 -3.18 -9.35 -9.93
C ASP A 92 -4.31 -8.87 -10.86
N GLU A 93 -4.36 -9.42 -12.07
CA GLU A 93 -5.30 -9.00 -13.11
C GLU A 93 -6.77 -9.20 -12.71
N GLN A 94 -7.07 -10.28 -11.98
CA GLN A 94 -8.43 -10.58 -11.54
C GLN A 94 -8.91 -9.57 -10.50
N PHE A 95 -8.08 -9.26 -9.52
CA PHE A 95 -8.35 -8.27 -8.50
C PHE A 95 -8.47 -6.88 -9.13
N TYR A 96 -7.58 -6.54 -10.06
CA TYR A 96 -7.61 -5.26 -10.76
C TYR A 96 -8.91 -5.07 -11.53
N SER A 97 -9.33 -6.10 -12.27
CA SER A 97 -10.56 -6.09 -13.06
C SER A 97 -11.79 -5.92 -12.17
N THR A 98 -11.82 -6.61 -11.03
CA THR A 98 -12.92 -6.52 -10.05
C THR A 98 -12.95 -5.14 -9.39
N LEU A 99 -11.78 -4.56 -9.09
CA LEU A 99 -11.69 -3.21 -8.55
C LEU A 99 -12.14 -2.16 -9.56
N LEU A 100 -11.69 -2.24 -10.82
CA LEU A 100 -12.08 -1.29 -11.87
C LEU A 100 -13.59 -1.29 -12.13
N ALA A 101 -14.26 -2.44 -12.02
CA ALA A 101 -15.71 -2.53 -12.14
C ALA A 101 -16.45 -1.73 -11.05
N LYS A 102 -15.82 -1.53 -9.89
CA LYS A 102 -16.36 -0.76 -8.76
C LYS A 102 -15.88 0.69 -8.74
N ILE A 103 -14.65 0.92 -9.21
CA ILE A 103 -13.99 2.22 -9.25
C ILE A 103 -13.37 2.40 -10.64
N PRO A 104 -14.13 2.93 -11.60
CA PRO A 104 -13.64 3.11 -12.96
C PRO A 104 -12.35 3.94 -13.06
N ASP A 105 -12.13 4.85 -12.09
CA ASP A 105 -10.95 5.72 -12.02
C ASP A 105 -9.89 5.24 -10.99
N ALA A 106 -9.82 3.94 -10.69
CA ALA A 106 -8.83 3.42 -9.73
C ALA A 106 -7.38 3.76 -10.14
N GLU A 107 -7.08 3.77 -11.44
CA GLU A 107 -5.76 4.13 -11.96
C GLU A 107 -5.37 5.58 -11.64
N ALA A 108 -6.33 6.51 -11.63
CA ALA A 108 -6.06 7.90 -11.23
C ALA A 108 -5.58 7.99 -9.77
N LYS A 109 -6.03 7.09 -8.89
CA LYS A 109 -5.56 7.04 -7.49
C LYS A 109 -4.14 6.53 -7.36
N VAL A 110 -3.71 5.62 -8.25
CA VAL A 110 -2.31 5.17 -8.33
C VAL A 110 -1.43 6.35 -8.73
N HIS A 111 -1.86 7.12 -9.73
CA HIS A 111 -1.15 8.33 -10.15
C HIS A 111 -1.06 9.39 -9.04
N GLU A 112 -2.18 9.69 -8.35
CA GLU A 112 -2.20 10.61 -7.20
C GLU A 112 -1.20 10.19 -6.11
N PHE A 113 -1.08 8.88 -5.86
CA PHE A 113 -0.13 8.36 -4.89
C PHE A 113 1.32 8.47 -5.34
N LEU A 114 1.65 8.08 -6.58
CA LEU A 114 3.00 8.19 -7.09
C LEU A 114 3.47 9.66 -7.09
N GLU A 115 2.57 10.60 -7.42
CA GLU A 115 2.83 12.04 -7.28
C GLU A 115 3.16 12.45 -5.84
N TYR A 116 2.38 11.96 -4.87
CA TYR A 116 2.63 12.19 -3.45
C TYR A 116 4.00 11.65 -3.02
N VAL A 117 4.33 10.40 -3.36
CA VAL A 117 5.60 9.79 -2.96
C VAL A 117 6.78 10.54 -3.57
N VAL A 118 6.72 10.87 -4.86
CA VAL A 118 7.76 11.68 -5.53
C VAL A 118 7.97 13.01 -4.82
N LYS A 119 6.89 13.68 -4.44
CA LYS A 119 6.96 14.95 -3.71
C LYS A 119 7.60 14.75 -2.34
N PHE A 120 7.18 13.74 -1.60
CA PHE A 120 7.68 13.43 -0.26
C PHE A 120 9.17 13.05 -0.27
N GLU A 121 9.61 12.21 -1.19
CA GLU A 121 11.02 11.82 -1.35
C GLU A 121 11.91 13.04 -1.67
N ARG A 122 11.45 13.91 -2.57
CA ARG A 122 12.14 15.17 -2.91
C ARG A 122 12.29 16.08 -1.69
N GLU A 123 11.26 16.19 -0.86
CA GLU A 123 11.29 17.01 0.35
C GLU A 123 12.26 16.47 1.42
N ARG A 124 12.49 15.15 1.44
CA ARG A 124 13.36 14.50 2.43
C ARG A 124 14.78 14.22 1.94
N SER A 125 15.07 14.45 0.66
CA SER A 125 16.34 14.07 0.00
C SER A 125 16.68 12.57 0.15
N ASP A 126 15.65 11.75 0.38
CA ASP A 126 15.74 10.30 0.44
C ASP A 126 15.04 9.79 -0.81
N THR A 127 15.81 9.44 -1.85
CA THR A 127 15.27 8.65 -2.97
C THR A 127 15.23 7.21 -2.50
N GLU A 128 14.06 6.73 -2.06
CA GLU A 128 13.95 5.37 -1.61
C GLU A 128 13.85 4.44 -2.85
N ASN A 129 14.84 3.57 -3.03
CA ASN A 129 14.95 2.66 -4.18
C ASN A 129 13.86 1.57 -4.23
N TRP A 130 12.77 1.66 -3.47
CA TRP A 130 11.74 0.63 -3.45
C TRP A 130 10.66 0.82 -4.51
N ILE A 131 10.45 2.02 -5.06
CA ILE A 131 9.36 2.24 -6.02
C ILE A 131 9.57 1.44 -7.30
N SER A 132 10.77 1.42 -7.86
CA SER A 132 11.06 0.61 -9.07
C SER A 132 10.86 -0.88 -8.85
N PRO A 133 11.50 -1.53 -7.85
CA PRO A 133 11.25 -2.93 -7.54
C PRO A 133 9.79 -3.23 -7.25
N LEU A 134 9.07 -2.31 -6.59
CA LEU A 134 7.66 -2.46 -6.32
C LEU A 134 6.86 -2.45 -7.63
N LEU A 135 7.01 -1.44 -8.48
CA LEU A 135 6.26 -1.35 -9.74
C LEU A 135 6.53 -2.54 -10.67
N HIS A 136 7.79 -3.01 -10.76
CA HIS A 136 8.14 -4.20 -11.56
C HIS A 136 7.66 -5.52 -10.95
N HIS A 137 7.42 -5.59 -9.64
CA HIS A 137 6.82 -6.77 -9.02
C HIS A 137 5.33 -6.91 -9.37
N ILE A 138 4.70 -5.79 -9.67
CA ILE A 138 3.26 -5.64 -9.71
C ILE A 138 2.75 -5.63 -11.15
N TYR A 139 3.38 -4.79 -11.96
CA TYR A 139 3.01 -4.55 -13.33
C TYR A 139 3.96 -5.32 -14.23
N ASP A 140 3.50 -5.64 -15.44
CA ASP A 140 4.43 -6.05 -16.48
C ASP A 140 5.50 -4.97 -16.71
N GLN A 141 6.61 -5.41 -17.31
CA GLN A 141 7.77 -4.56 -17.54
C GLN A 141 7.42 -3.25 -18.25
N GLU A 142 6.58 -3.31 -19.29
CA GLU A 142 6.21 -2.16 -20.10
C GLU A 142 5.43 -1.11 -19.28
N ARG A 143 4.44 -1.57 -18.52
CA ARG A 143 3.60 -0.70 -17.70
C ARG A 143 4.37 -0.13 -16.50
N ALA A 144 5.21 -0.93 -15.86
CA ALA A 144 6.11 -0.48 -14.80
C ALA A 144 7.06 0.61 -15.30
N ASP A 145 7.74 0.37 -16.44
CA ASP A 145 8.68 1.33 -17.04
C ASP A 145 7.97 2.63 -17.44
N LYS A 146 6.72 2.54 -17.92
CA LYS A 146 5.90 3.73 -18.22
C LYS A 146 5.66 4.58 -16.97
N PHE A 147 5.32 3.96 -15.83
CA PHE A 147 5.15 4.69 -14.58
C PHE A 147 6.47 5.31 -14.11
N LEU A 148 7.57 4.56 -14.11
CA LEU A 148 8.88 5.04 -13.66
C LEU A 148 9.35 6.25 -14.46
N ASN A 149 9.27 6.17 -15.80
CA ASN A 149 9.63 7.27 -16.69
C ASN A 149 8.77 8.53 -16.46
N GLN A 150 7.47 8.36 -16.21
CA GLN A 150 6.56 9.49 -15.97
C GLN A 150 6.92 10.26 -14.69
N TYR A 151 7.40 9.54 -13.67
CA TYR A 151 7.66 10.10 -12.34
C TYR A 151 9.14 10.43 -12.08
N GLY A 152 10.03 10.08 -13.02
CA GLY A 152 11.46 10.39 -12.96
C GLY A 152 12.26 9.41 -12.12
N TYR A 153 11.87 8.13 -12.13
CA TYR A 153 12.61 7.00 -11.56
C TYR A 153 13.34 6.19 -12.63
#